data_AF-A0A954W996-F1
#
_entry.id   AF-A0A954W996-F1
#
_cell.length_a   1.000
_cell.length_b   1.000
_cell.length_c   1.000
_cell.angle_alpha   90.00
_cell.angle_beta   90.00
_cell.angle_gamma   90.00
#
_symmetry.space_group_name_H-M   'P 1'
#
loop_
_entity.id
_entity.type
_entity.pdbx_description
1 polymer ?
#
loop_
_entity_poly.entity_id
_entity_poly.type
_entity_poly.pdbx_seq_one_letter_code
_entity_poly.pdbx_strand_id
1 'polypeptide(L)'
;MARSNKSRGKEKSKRSRAGGSERVATSHSRGDSRDQLVHAAESRRAEVITVGWMLSVFATLIGTVTAGVVAGVARLAGDEAPPLVRMLPGLLILIASISGLVGLLLIYPTYRWRRLAPPPSVTWFAVVVCAAPLVIIAGLMLRL
;
A
#
# COMPACT_ATOMS: atom_id res chain seq x y z
N MET A 1 -54.56 49.70 37.83
CA MET A 1 -53.75 49.50 39.05
C MET A 1 -52.42 48.86 38.61
N ALA A 2 -51.35 49.58 38.26
CA ALA A 2 -50.55 50.61 38.97
C ALA A 2 -49.64 50.04 40.08
N ARG A 3 -48.41 49.64 39.70
CA ARG A 3 -47.13 49.80 40.44
C ARG A 3 -46.01 49.85 39.37
N SER A 4 -45.35 50.96 39.04
CA SER A 4 -44.49 51.85 39.85
C SER A 4 -43.29 51.10 40.45
N ASN A 5 -42.02 51.49 40.37
CA ASN A 5 -41.23 52.53 39.69
C ASN A 5 -39.79 52.35 40.24
N LYS A 6 -38.77 52.88 39.54
CA LYS A 6 -37.42 53.26 40.05
C LYS A 6 -36.52 52.13 40.56
N SER A 7 -35.19 52.15 40.41
CA SER A 7 -34.21 53.25 40.30
C SER A 7 -32.93 52.70 39.63
N ARG A 8 -32.37 53.38 38.63
CA ARG A 8 -31.20 54.27 38.79
C ARG A 8 -30.07 53.70 39.65
N GLY A 9 -29.01 53.24 38.98
CA GLY A 9 -27.67 53.06 39.54
C GLY A 9 -26.65 53.21 38.42
N LYS A 10 -26.34 54.45 38.04
CA LYS A 10 -25.17 54.79 37.22
C LYS A 10 -24.00 54.93 38.18
N GLU A 11 -23.09 53.95 38.21
CA GLU A 11 -21.76 54.16 38.78
C GLU A 11 -20.69 53.92 37.73
N LYS A 12 -20.11 55.03 37.28
CA LYS A 12 -18.83 55.09 36.59
C LYS A 12 -17.75 54.64 37.57
N SER A 13 -17.28 53.40 37.45
CA SER A 13 -15.98 53.03 37.99
C SER A 13 -14.95 53.09 36.85
N LYS A 14 -14.15 54.14 36.91
CA LYS A 14 -13.09 54.48 35.96
C LYS A 14 -11.80 54.59 36.77
N ARG A 15 -11.03 53.50 36.94
CA ARG A 15 -9.55 53.52 37.15
C ARG A 15 -8.96 52.13 37.44
N SER A 16 -7.69 52.00 37.05
CA SER A 16 -6.76 50.84 37.18
C SER A 16 -6.92 49.79 36.08
N ARG A 17 -6.16 49.82 34.98
CA ARG A 17 -4.69 50.00 34.80
C ARG A 17 -3.90 48.85 35.44
N ALA A 18 -3.18 48.15 34.54
CA ALA A 18 -2.07 47.22 34.76
C ALA A 18 -2.42 45.75 35.08
N GLY A 19 -2.00 44.88 34.15
CA GLY A 19 -1.30 43.65 34.52
C GLY A 19 -2.16 42.41 34.78
N GLY A 20 -3.20 42.18 33.99
CA GLY A 20 -3.97 40.95 34.05
C GLY A 20 -3.59 40.00 32.91
N SER A 21 -2.42 39.36 33.05
CA SER A 21 -2.03 38.09 32.45
C SER A 21 -3.00 37.55 31.39
N GLU A 22 -2.58 37.63 30.12
CA GLU A 22 -3.08 36.85 29.00
C GLU A 22 -3.15 35.36 29.41
N ARG A 23 -4.26 34.95 30.03
CA ARG A 23 -4.73 33.58 29.98
C ARG A 23 -5.34 33.37 28.60
N VAL A 24 -4.49 33.45 27.57
CA VAL A 24 -4.78 32.85 26.27
C VAL A 24 -4.89 31.37 26.56
N ALA A 25 -6.11 30.89 26.47
CA ALA A 25 -6.50 29.52 26.68
C ALA A 25 -5.70 28.61 25.73
N THR A 26 -4.59 28.06 26.21
CA THR A 26 -3.92 26.90 25.65
C THR A 26 -4.74 25.64 25.96
N SER A 27 -5.98 25.58 25.47
CA SER A 27 -6.87 24.41 25.57
C SER A 27 -6.97 23.62 24.25
N HIS A 28 -5.98 23.78 23.36
CA HIS A 28 -6.00 23.21 22.01
C HIS A 28 -4.81 22.27 21.73
N SER A 29 -4.44 21.43 22.71
CA SER A 29 -3.35 20.47 22.53
C SER A 29 -3.49 19.20 23.37
N ARG A 30 -4.70 18.61 23.38
CA ARG A 30 -4.93 17.28 23.99
C ARG A 30 -5.75 16.31 23.11
N GLY A 31 -6.30 16.76 21.98
CA GLY A 31 -7.02 15.90 21.03
C GLY A 31 -6.11 15.26 19.97
N ASP A 32 -5.04 15.95 19.56
CA ASP A 32 -4.27 15.59 18.36
C ASP A 32 -3.43 14.30 18.52
N SER A 33 -2.96 14.00 19.74
CA SER A 33 -2.12 12.82 19.97
C SER A 33 -2.87 11.48 19.91
N ARG A 34 -4.19 11.46 20.14
CA ARG A 34 -4.97 10.21 20.06
C ARG A 34 -5.29 9.83 18.61
N ASP A 35 -5.61 10.81 17.78
CA ASP A 35 -5.87 10.59 16.36
C ASP A 35 -4.57 10.23 15.60
N GLN A 36 -3.43 10.81 16.01
CA GLN A 36 -2.11 10.41 15.49
C GLN A 36 -1.76 8.95 15.80
N LEU A 37 -2.08 8.44 16.98
CA LEU A 37 -1.78 7.05 17.35
C LEU A 37 -2.66 6.04 16.62
N VAL A 38 -3.93 6.38 16.38
CA VAL A 38 -4.86 5.53 15.61
C VAL A 38 -4.50 5.53 14.12
N HIS A 39 -4.14 6.68 13.54
CA HIS A 39 -3.65 6.76 12.17
C HIS A 39 -2.27 6.11 11.96
N ALA A 40 -1.38 6.16 12.96
CA ALA A 40 -0.07 5.53 12.89
C ALA A 40 -0.12 3.98 12.92
N ALA A 41 -1.16 3.39 13.52
CA ALA A 41 -1.33 1.94 13.63
C ALA A 41 -2.06 1.34 12.41
N GLU A 42 -3.01 2.06 11.82
CA GLU A 42 -3.79 1.61 10.65
C GLU A 42 -2.95 1.62 9.34
N SER A 43 -1.89 2.43 9.28
CA SER A 43 -1.06 2.62 8.08
C SER A 43 -0.03 1.51 7.82
N ARG A 44 0.72 1.06 8.85
CA ARG A 44 1.93 0.24 8.64
C ARG A 44 1.65 -1.13 8.04
N ARG A 45 0.56 -1.79 8.45
CA ARG A 45 0.19 -3.11 7.92
C ARG A 45 -0.19 -3.01 6.45
N ALA A 46 -1.01 -2.03 6.09
CA ALA A 46 -1.42 -1.79 4.72
C ALA A 46 -0.22 -1.45 3.81
N GLU A 47 0.72 -0.66 4.33
CA GLU A 47 1.97 -0.33 3.63
C GLU A 47 2.82 -1.57 3.35
N VAL A 48 3.14 -2.35 4.38
CA VAL A 48 3.95 -3.58 4.25
C VAL A 48 3.35 -4.54 3.23
N ILE A 49 2.03 -4.70 3.22
CA ILE A 49 1.35 -5.62 2.32
C ILE A 49 1.36 -5.12 0.89
N THR A 50 1.25 -3.81 0.70
CA THR A 50 1.37 -3.25 -0.65
C THR A 50 2.80 -3.39 -1.16
N VAL A 51 3.80 -3.13 -0.32
CA VAL A 51 5.20 -3.32 -0.69
C VAL A 51 5.46 -4.80 -1.00
N GLY A 52 4.98 -5.71 -0.15
CA GLY A 52 5.07 -7.16 -0.39
C GLY A 52 4.38 -7.60 -1.69
N TRP A 53 3.21 -7.04 -1.98
CA TRP A 53 2.51 -7.27 -3.24
C TRP A 53 3.30 -6.77 -4.45
N MET A 54 3.79 -5.52 -4.42
CA MET A 54 4.58 -4.93 -5.50
C MET A 54 5.90 -5.67 -5.72
N LEU A 55 6.59 -6.05 -4.64
CA LEU A 55 7.82 -6.85 -4.71
C LEU A 55 7.55 -8.24 -5.28
N SER A 56 6.40 -8.86 -4.96
CA SER A 56 6.00 -10.14 -5.53
C SER A 56 5.75 -10.03 -7.03
N VAL A 57 4.99 -9.01 -7.47
CA VAL A 57 4.74 -8.73 -8.90
C VAL A 57 6.05 -8.50 -9.64
N PHE A 58 6.96 -7.71 -9.04
CA PHE A 58 8.26 -7.40 -9.64
C PHE A 58 9.17 -8.63 -9.72
N ALA A 59 9.23 -9.45 -8.67
CA ALA A 59 9.96 -10.70 -8.66
C ALA A 59 9.42 -11.68 -9.73
N THR A 60 8.09 -11.77 -9.88
CA THR A 60 7.47 -12.56 -10.95
C THR A 60 7.83 -12.03 -12.33
N LEU A 61 7.80 -10.72 -12.53
CA LEU A 61 8.16 -10.10 -13.82
C LEU A 61 9.61 -10.43 -14.18
N ILE A 62 10.55 -10.20 -13.26
CA ILE A 62 11.97 -10.51 -13.47
C ILE A 62 12.16 -12.00 -13.75
N GLY A 63 11.57 -12.87 -12.94
CA GLY A 63 11.68 -14.32 -13.12
C GLY A 63 11.17 -14.78 -14.48
N THR A 64 10.01 -14.26 -14.90
CA THR A 64 9.37 -14.62 -16.18
C THR A 64 10.17 -14.09 -17.37
N VAL A 65 10.60 -12.84 -17.33
CA VAL A 65 11.42 -12.23 -18.40
C VAL A 65 12.77 -12.92 -18.51
N THR A 66 13.44 -13.15 -17.38
CA THR A 66 14.75 -13.83 -17.35
C THR A 66 14.63 -15.27 -17.87
N ALA A 67 13.58 -16.00 -17.47
CA ALA A 67 13.31 -17.34 -18.00
C ALA A 67 13.13 -17.31 -19.52
N GLY A 68 12.37 -16.34 -20.05
CA GLY A 68 12.17 -16.16 -21.48
C GLY A 68 13.46 -15.85 -22.24
N VAL A 69 14.29 -14.94 -21.70
CA VAL A 69 15.59 -14.60 -22.29
C VAL A 69 16.53 -15.81 -22.31
N VAL A 70 16.67 -16.50 -21.18
CA VAL A 70 17.55 -17.69 -21.09
C VAL A 70 17.04 -18.79 -22.02
N ALA A 71 15.73 -19.03 -22.10
CA ALA A 71 15.16 -20.00 -23.03
C ALA A 71 15.42 -19.62 -24.50
N GLY A 72 15.32 -18.33 -24.83
CA GLY A 72 15.64 -17.82 -26.16
C GLY A 72 17.10 -18.03 -26.53
N VAL A 73 18.02 -17.66 -25.64
CA VAL A 73 19.46 -17.84 -25.83
C VAL A 73 19.81 -19.33 -25.94
N ALA A 74 19.26 -20.18 -25.07
CA ALA A 74 19.50 -21.63 -25.11
C ALA A 74 19.03 -22.25 -26.44
N ARG A 75 17.92 -21.76 -27.01
CA ARG A 75 17.45 -22.21 -28.33
C ARG A 75 18.35 -21.76 -29.47
N LEU A 76 18.91 -20.55 -29.39
CA LEU A 76 19.85 -20.05 -30.40
C LEU A 76 21.19 -20.80 -30.37
N ALA A 77 21.65 -21.19 -29.18
CA ALA A 77 22.88 -21.97 -29.01
C ALA A 77 22.72 -23.45 -29.42
N GLY A 78 21.50 -23.95 -29.60
CA GLY A 78 21.23 -25.31 -30.04
C GLY A 78 21.87 -26.34 -29.11
N ASP A 79 22.64 -27.27 -29.69
CA ASP A 79 23.23 -28.36 -28.92
C ASP A 79 24.48 -27.98 -28.10
N GLU A 80 25.06 -26.81 -28.35
CA GLU A 80 26.23 -26.33 -27.61
C GLU A 80 25.87 -25.72 -26.24
N ALA A 81 24.57 -25.51 -25.98
CA ALA A 81 24.12 -24.99 -24.69
C ALA A 81 24.43 -25.99 -23.55
N PRO A 82 25.14 -25.56 -22.49
CA PRO A 82 25.39 -26.40 -21.33
C PRO A 82 24.09 -26.95 -20.73
N PRO A 83 24.06 -28.20 -20.22
CA PRO A 83 22.86 -28.80 -19.63
C PRO A 83 22.20 -27.92 -18.56
N LEU A 84 23.02 -27.22 -17.76
CA LEU A 84 22.55 -26.30 -16.74
C LEU A 84 21.74 -25.14 -17.33
N VAL A 85 22.19 -24.57 -18.46
CA VAL A 85 21.52 -23.46 -19.15
C VAL A 85 20.20 -23.93 -19.78
N ARG A 86 20.11 -25.20 -20.18
CA ARG A 86 18.85 -25.79 -20.70
C ARG A 86 17.80 -25.98 -19.60
N MET A 87 18.21 -26.28 -18.37
CA MET A 87 17.30 -26.47 -17.23
C MET A 87 16.91 -25.17 -16.52
N LEU A 88 17.76 -24.14 -16.58
CA LEU A 88 17.59 -22.88 -15.86
C LEU A 88 16.24 -22.17 -16.14
N PRO A 89 15.73 -22.10 -17.38
CA PRO A 89 14.42 -21.50 -17.65
C PRO A 89 13.27 -22.19 -16.90
N GLY A 90 13.33 -23.52 -16.78
CA GLY A 90 12.32 -24.30 -16.05
C GLY A 90 12.32 -23.99 -14.56
N LEU A 91 13.50 -23.82 -13.96
CA LEU A 91 13.62 -23.43 -12.56
C LEU A 91 13.14 -21.99 -12.33
N LEU A 92 13.50 -21.07 -13.22
CA LEU A 92 13.10 -19.67 -13.13
C LEU A 92 11.58 -19.50 -13.28
N ILE A 93 10.94 -20.24 -14.21
CA ILE A 93 9.48 -20.17 -14.36
C ILE A 93 8.76 -20.77 -13.15
N LEU A 94 9.32 -21.81 -12.52
CA LEU A 94 8.78 -22.37 -11.28
C LEU A 94 8.83 -21.34 -10.15
N ILE A 95 9.97 -20.68 -9.93
CA ILE A 95 10.09 -19.63 -8.91
C ILE A 95 9.16 -18.45 -9.20
N ALA A 96 9.07 -18.04 -10.47
CA ALA A 96 8.16 -16.99 -10.92
C ALA A 96 6.69 -17.36 -10.67
N SER A 97 6.32 -18.63 -10.83
CA SER A 97 4.97 -19.11 -10.59
C SER A 97 4.57 -19.07 -9.11
N ILE A 98 5.47 -19.47 -8.20
CA ILE A 98 5.24 -19.38 -6.76
C ILE A 98 5.08 -17.91 -6.35
N SER A 99 5.98 -17.04 -6.83
CA SER A 99 5.91 -15.60 -6.58
C SER A 99 4.64 -14.98 -7.17
N GLY A 100 4.21 -15.44 -8.36
CA GLY A 100 3.00 -14.98 -9.03
C GLY A 100 1.75 -15.38 -8.28
N LEU A 101 1.70 -16.60 -7.74
CA LEU A 101 0.61 -17.08 -6.91
C LEU A 101 0.51 -16.29 -5.61
N VAL A 102 1.64 -16.02 -4.96
CA VAL A 102 1.70 -15.14 -3.78
C VAL A 102 1.22 -13.73 -4.13
N GLY A 103 1.65 -13.18 -5.28
CA GLY A 103 1.20 -11.90 -5.81
C GLY A 103 -0.32 -11.84 -6.04
N LEU A 104 -0.92 -12.88 -6.61
CA LEU A 104 -2.37 -13.00 -6.79
C LEU A 104 -3.11 -13.05 -5.45
N LEU A 105 -2.63 -13.85 -4.50
CA LEU A 105 -3.21 -13.97 -3.17
C LEU A 105 -3.17 -12.64 -2.40
N LEU A 106 -2.14 -11.83 -2.63
CA LEU A 106 -1.97 -10.50 -2.02
C LEU A 106 -2.87 -9.41 -2.63
N ILE A 107 -3.54 -9.67 -3.77
CA ILE A 107 -4.51 -8.72 -4.33
C ILE A 107 -5.69 -8.55 -3.36
N TYR A 108 -6.24 -9.63 -2.83
CA TYR A 108 -7.38 -9.53 -1.91
C TYR A 108 -7.10 -8.65 -0.66
N PRO A 109 -6.02 -8.85 0.12
CA PRO A 109 -5.72 -8.02 1.28
C PRO A 109 -5.34 -6.57 0.91
N THR A 110 -4.74 -6.33 -0.26
CA THR A 110 -4.46 -4.94 -0.69
C THR A 110 -5.73 -4.14 -0.95
N TYR A 111 -6.79 -4.76 -1.49
CA TYR A 111 -8.10 -4.12 -1.61
C TYR A 111 -8.81 -3.95 -0.27
N ARG A 112 -8.67 -4.92 0.65
CA ARG A 112 -9.41 -4.89 1.93
C ARG A 112 -8.89 -3.87 2.94
N TRP A 113 -7.57 -3.63 2.93
CA TRP A 113 -6.88 -2.84 3.96
C TRP A 113 -6.44 -1.45 3.51
N ARG A 114 -6.59 -1.10 2.23
CA ARG A 114 -6.33 0.26 1.75
C ARG A 114 -7.59 1.12 1.82
N ARG A 115 -7.47 2.30 2.43
CA ARG A 115 -8.48 3.38 2.35
C ARG A 115 -8.54 4.01 0.96
N LEU A 116 -7.43 4.00 0.21
CA LEU A 116 -7.33 4.48 -1.17
C LEU A 116 -7.03 3.29 -2.09
N ALA A 117 -8.02 2.92 -2.90
CA ALA A 117 -7.90 1.80 -3.83
C ALA A 117 -6.77 2.06 -4.85
N PRO A 118 -5.96 1.03 -5.19
CA PRO A 118 -4.98 1.17 -6.27
C PRO A 118 -5.69 1.45 -7.60
N PRO A 119 -5.08 2.24 -8.50
CA PRO A 119 -5.65 2.52 -9.81
C PRO A 119 -5.86 1.19 -10.56
N PRO A 120 -7.02 1.00 -11.22
CA PRO A 120 -7.42 -0.28 -11.78
C PRO A 120 -6.45 -0.80 -12.85
N SER A 121 -5.77 0.10 -13.58
CA SER A 121 -4.74 -0.26 -14.56
C SER A 121 -3.57 -1.04 -13.94
N VAL A 122 -3.13 -0.64 -12.74
CA VAL A 122 -2.02 -1.30 -12.04
C VAL A 122 -2.44 -2.69 -11.55
N THR A 123 -3.68 -2.83 -11.08
CA THR A 123 -4.20 -4.15 -10.67
C THR A 123 -4.29 -5.09 -11.86
N TRP A 124 -4.84 -4.65 -12.99
CA TRP A 124 -4.91 -5.47 -14.21
C TRP A 124 -3.53 -5.89 -14.69
N PHE A 125 -2.57 -4.97 -14.69
CA PHE A 125 -1.18 -5.29 -15.01
C PHE A 125 -0.62 -6.36 -14.07
N ALA A 126 -0.78 -6.21 -12.76
CA ALA A 126 -0.32 -7.18 -11.78
C ALA A 126 -0.96 -8.56 -11.97
N VAL A 127 -2.28 -8.62 -12.23
CA VAL A 127 -2.99 -9.88 -12.53
C VAL A 127 -2.37 -10.57 -13.74
N VAL A 128 -2.16 -9.84 -14.85
CA VAL A 128 -1.58 -10.40 -16.07
C VAL A 128 -0.16 -10.91 -15.82
N VAL A 129 0.70 -10.11 -15.18
CA VAL A 129 2.09 -10.48 -14.88
C VAL A 129 2.16 -11.71 -13.99
N CYS A 130 1.35 -11.75 -12.93
CA CYS A 130 1.34 -12.87 -11.99
C CYS A 130 0.68 -14.14 -12.56
N ALA A 131 -0.30 -14.00 -13.46
CA ALA A 131 -0.93 -15.14 -14.13
C ALA A 131 -0.06 -15.73 -15.25
N ALA A 132 0.78 -14.93 -15.90
CA ALA A 132 1.63 -15.36 -17.02
C ALA A 132 2.45 -16.66 -16.74
N PRO A 133 3.24 -16.78 -15.66
CA PRO A 133 3.99 -18.01 -15.39
C PRO A 133 3.09 -19.22 -15.09
N LEU A 134 1.91 -19.02 -14.51
CA LEU A 134 0.94 -20.09 -14.26
C LEU A 134 0.38 -20.64 -15.57
N VAL A 135 0.04 -19.75 -16.50
CA VAL A 135 -0.42 -20.13 -17.85
C VAL A 135 0.68 -20.88 -18.60
N ILE A 136 1.94 -20.45 -18.47
CA ILE A 136 3.08 -21.14 -19.10
C ILE A 136 3.21 -22.57 -18.55
N ILE A 137 3.18 -22.75 -17.22
CA ILE A 137 3.25 -24.07 -16.60
C ILE A 137 2.06 -24.93 -17.02
N ALA A 138 0.83 -24.39 -16.97
CA ALA A 138 -0.37 -25.11 -17.39
C ALA A 138 -0.29 -25.55 -18.86
N GLY A 139 0.19 -24.67 -19.74
CA GLY A 139 0.42 -24.99 -21.15
C GLY A 139 1.51 -26.04 -21.38
N LEU A 140 2.53 -26.08 -20.52
CA LEU A 140 3.56 -27.12 -20.55
C LEU A 140 3.03 -28.47 -20.08
N MET A 141 2.19 -28.48 -19.03
CA MET A 141 1.53 -29.70 -18.53
C MET A 141 0.53 -30.27 -19.53
N LEU A 142 -0.20 -29.44 -20.27
CA LEU A 142 -1.14 -29.88 -21.31
C LEU A 142 -0.45 -30.46 -22.56
N ARG A 143 0.86 -30.25 -22.72
CA ARG A 143 1.65 -30.77 -23.85
C ARG A 143 2.38 -32.07 -23.53
N LEU A 144 2.39 -32.48 -22.26
CA LEU A 144 2.94 -33.76 -21.79
C LEU A 144 1.87 -34.85 -21.87
#